data_AF-A0AAD3DF21-F1
#
_entry.id   AF-A0AAD3DF21-F1
#
_cell.length_a   1.000
_cell.length_b   1.000
_cell.length_c   1.000
_cell.angle_alpha   90.00
_cell.angle_beta   90.00
_cell.angle_gamma   90.00
#
_symmetry.space_group_name_H-M   'P 1'
#
loop_
_entity.id
_entity.type
_entity.pdbx_description
1 polymer ?
#
loop_
_entity_poly.entity_id
_entity_poly.type
_entity_poly.pdbx_seq_one_letter_code
_entity_poly.pdbx_strand_id
1 'polypeptide(L)'
;MAISKRKEGGGLKGFLSRASKSFLTGGLYAKDKSYWAAEKLCKFGFIVATTSLVVLMPLVFEIAREGQMIESERLQVKELRAEGFSDRQLQEMGYLAASVDRAPAVAMQK
;
A
#
# COMPACT_ATOMS: atom_id res chain seq x y z
N MET A 1 -34.97 65.57 -9.41
CA MET A 1 -33.61 65.11 -9.79
C MET A 1 -33.65 63.59 -9.93
N ALA A 2 -33.70 63.06 -11.15
CA ALA A 2 -33.70 61.62 -11.39
C ALA A 2 -32.26 61.12 -11.50
N ILE A 3 -31.85 60.25 -10.56
CA ILE A 3 -30.55 59.57 -10.61
C ILE A 3 -30.62 58.53 -11.72
N SER A 4 -30.03 58.86 -12.88
CA SER A 4 -29.78 57.91 -13.96
C SER A 4 -28.80 56.84 -13.45
N LYS A 5 -29.33 55.65 -13.12
CA LYS A 5 -28.51 54.46 -12.91
C LYS A 5 -27.78 54.18 -14.23
N ARG A 6 -26.46 54.37 -14.26
CA ARG A 6 -25.61 53.94 -15.39
C ARG A 6 -25.93 52.47 -15.68
N LYS A 7 -26.49 52.21 -16.88
CA LYS A 7 -26.62 50.85 -17.40
C LYS A 7 -25.20 50.31 -17.67
N GLU A 8 -24.61 49.66 -16.67
CA GLU A 8 -23.38 48.90 -16.86
C GLU A 8 -23.64 47.72 -17.79
N GLY A 9 -23.18 47.86 -19.05
CA GLY A 9 -22.88 46.80 -20.02
C GLY A 9 -23.63 45.48 -19.89
N GLY A 10 -24.92 45.46 -20.24
CA GLY A 10 -25.67 44.22 -20.47
C GLY A 10 -25.41 43.66 -21.87
N GLY A 11 -25.09 42.36 -21.97
CA GLY A 11 -24.90 41.63 -23.23
C GLY A 11 -23.84 40.52 -23.13
N LEU A 12 -23.63 39.76 -24.22
CA LEU A 12 -22.63 38.67 -24.29
C LEU A 12 -21.23 39.12 -23.83
N LYS A 13 -20.81 40.36 -24.14
CA LYS A 13 -19.51 40.90 -23.71
C LYS A 13 -19.41 41.11 -22.20
N GLY A 14 -20.51 41.53 -21.56
CA GLY A 14 -20.60 41.66 -20.11
C GLY A 14 -20.62 40.29 -19.43
N PHE A 15 -21.30 39.31 -20.03
CA PHE A 15 -21.29 37.92 -19.56
C PHE A 15 -19.90 37.28 -19.66
N LEU A 16 -19.23 37.39 -20.81
CA LEU A 16 -17.87 36.86 -20.99
C LEU A 16 -16.87 37.52 -20.05
N SER A 17 -16.91 38.85 -19.89
CA SER A 17 -16.01 39.55 -18.95
C SER A 17 -16.22 39.12 -17.50
N ARG A 18 -17.48 38.92 -17.07
CA ARG A 18 -17.79 38.40 -15.73
C ARG A 18 -17.38 36.94 -15.57
N ALA A 19 -17.64 36.10 -16.58
CA ALA A 19 -17.24 34.71 -16.59
C ALA A 19 -15.71 34.56 -16.51
N SER A 20 -14.94 35.28 -17.33
CA SER A 20 -13.47 35.25 -17.29
C SER A 20 -12.91 35.69 -15.93
N LYS A 21 -13.48 36.72 -15.30
CA LYS A 21 -13.09 37.14 -13.94
C LYS A 21 -13.42 36.07 -12.89
N SER A 22 -14.58 35.44 -12.98
CA SER A 22 -14.96 34.33 -12.10
C SER A 22 -14.10 33.08 -12.31
N PHE A 23 -13.71 32.78 -13.55
CA PHE A 23 -12.78 31.68 -13.87
C PHE A 23 -11.37 31.95 -13.35
N LEU A 24 -10.86 33.18 -13.49
CA LEU A 24 -9.56 33.56 -12.90
C LEU A 24 -9.59 33.46 -11.37
N THR A 25 -10.62 34.03 -10.75
CA THR A 25 -10.75 34.02 -9.29
C THR A 25 -10.96 32.60 -8.76
N GLY A 26 -11.84 31.83 -9.41
CA GLY A 26 -12.09 30.42 -9.09
C GLY A 26 -10.87 29.55 -9.34
N GLY A 27 -10.10 29.81 -10.41
CA GLY A 27 -8.87 29.10 -10.73
C GLY A 27 -7.76 29.36 -9.71
N LEU A 28 -7.57 30.62 -9.29
CA LEU A 28 -6.62 30.97 -8.22
C LEU A 28 -7.05 30.34 -6.88
N TYR A 29 -8.34 30.39 -6.54
CA TYR A 29 -8.84 29.74 -5.33
C TYR A 29 -8.67 28.22 -5.36
N ALA A 30 -9.00 27.58 -6.49
CA ALA A 30 -8.83 26.14 -6.67
C ALA A 30 -7.36 25.73 -6.57
N LYS A 31 -6.45 26.54 -7.13
CA LYS A 31 -5.01 26.35 -6.99
C LYS A 31 -4.59 26.40 -5.52
N ASP A 32 -4.96 27.44 -4.79
CA ASP A 32 -4.54 27.58 -3.39
C ASP A 32 -5.07 26.44 -2.50
N LYS A 33 -6.32 26.02 -2.74
CA LYS A 33 -6.91 24.89 -2.03
C LYS A 33 -6.30 23.55 -2.42
N SER A 34 -5.95 23.35 -3.69
CA SER A 34 -5.31 22.11 -4.14
C SER A 34 -3.88 21.99 -3.60
N TYR A 35 -3.11 23.08 -3.57
CA TYR A 35 -1.79 23.10 -2.93
C TYR A 35 -1.88 22.78 -1.44
N TRP A 36 -2.81 23.40 -0.72
CA TRP A 36 -3.03 23.12 0.69
C TRP A 36 -3.41 21.65 0.94
N ALA A 37 -4.34 21.12 0.14
CA ALA A 37 -4.77 19.73 0.26
C ALA A 37 -3.63 18.75 -0.04
N ALA A 38 -2.86 19.02 -1.10
CA ALA A 38 -1.70 18.21 -1.49
C ALA A 38 -0.64 18.18 -0.39
N GLU A 39 -0.35 19.32 0.25
CA GLU A 39 0.61 19.40 1.35
C GLU A 39 0.17 18.54 2.55
N LYS A 40 -1.12 18.60 2.91
CA LYS A 40 -1.66 17.81 4.03
C LYS A 40 -1.68 16.32 3.72
N LEU A 41 -2.08 15.94 2.50
CA LEU A 41 -2.11 14.56 2.06
C LEU A 41 -0.70 13.98 2.02
N CYS A 42 0.28 14.74 1.51
CA CYS A 42 1.68 14.31 1.49
C CYS A 42 2.21 14.09 2.91
N LYS A 43 1.96 15.02 3.84
CA LYS A 43 2.35 14.87 5.26
C LYS A 43 1.72 13.63 5.90
N PHE A 44 0.41 13.45 5.72
CA PHE A 44 -0.29 12.30 6.28
C PHE A 44 0.19 10.98 5.66
N GLY A 45 0.28 10.92 4.34
CA GLY A 45 0.77 9.75 3.61
C GLY A 45 2.19 9.39 3.99
N PHE A 46 3.06 10.37 4.19
CA PHE A 46 4.44 10.15 4.65
C PHE A 46 4.48 9.54 6.05
N ILE A 47 3.67 10.04 6.99
CA ILE A 47 3.58 9.47 8.34
C ILE A 47 3.08 8.03 8.28
N VAL A 48 2.01 7.77 7.53
CA VAL A 48 1.47 6.41 7.40
C VAL A 48 2.48 5.46 6.75
N ALA A 49 3.13 5.88 5.68
CA ALA A 49 4.11 5.06 4.98
C ALA A 49 5.35 4.76 5.82
N THR A 50 5.88 5.76 6.54
CA THR A 50 7.06 5.55 7.40
C THR A 50 6.71 4.68 8.61
N THR A 51 5.55 4.91 9.22
CA THR A 51 5.07 4.08 10.34
C THR A 51 4.83 2.64 9.89
N SER A 52 4.20 2.43 8.73
CA SER A 52 3.95 1.09 8.22
C SER A 52 5.24 0.36 7.85
N LEU A 53 6.24 1.05 7.28
CA LEU A 53 7.54 0.46 7.03
C LEU A 53 8.21 0.03 8.33
N VAL A 54 8.28 0.90 9.33
CA VAL A 54 8.96 0.58 10.61
C VAL A 54 8.25 -0.56 11.35
N VAL A 55 6.91 -0.59 11.34
CA VAL A 55 6.14 -1.60 12.08
C VAL A 55 6.06 -2.93 11.33
N LEU A 56 5.90 -2.92 10.01
CA LEU A 56 5.69 -4.14 9.23
C LEU A 56 6.99 -4.79 8.78
N MET A 57 8.07 -4.03 8.56
CA MET A 57 9.34 -4.58 8.07
C MET A 57 9.94 -5.67 8.99
N PRO A 58 9.93 -5.54 10.33
CA PRO A 58 10.36 -6.62 11.22
C PRO A 58 9.55 -7.91 11.00
N LEU A 59 8.23 -7.81 10.88
CA LEU A 59 7.35 -8.96 10.66
C LEU A 59 7.61 -9.62 9.30
N VAL A 60 7.78 -8.82 8.24
CA VAL A 60 8.11 -9.34 6.91
C VAL A 60 9.41 -10.11 6.93
N PHE A 61 10.43 -9.61 7.64
CA PHE A 61 11.71 -10.28 7.77
C PHE A 61 11.65 -11.54 8.63
N GLU A 62 10.85 -11.54 9.70
CA GLU A 62 10.64 -12.74 10.50
C GLU A 62 9.97 -13.84 9.69
N ILE A 63 8.91 -13.54 8.93
CA ILE A 63 8.24 -14.52 8.07
C ILE A 63 9.19 -15.04 6.99
N ALA A 64 9.96 -14.16 6.35
CA ALA A 64 10.93 -14.57 5.34
C ALA A 64 12.01 -15.49 5.93
N ARG A 65 12.50 -15.15 7.13
CA ARG A 65 13.48 -15.96 7.87
C ARG A 65 12.92 -17.32 8.24
N GLU A 66 11.70 -17.38 8.76
CA GLU A 66 11.01 -18.64 9.09
C GLU A 66 10.83 -19.51 7.85
N GLY A 67 10.44 -18.92 6.72
CA GLY A 67 10.31 -19.64 5.45
C GLY A 67 11.62 -20.29 5.00
N GLN A 68 12.72 -19.55 5.05
CA GLN A 68 14.05 -20.08 4.71
C GLN A 68 14.52 -21.17 5.69
N MET A 69 14.23 -21.01 6.98
CA MET A 69 14.54 -22.02 7.99
C MET A 69 13.79 -23.33 7.73
N ILE A 70 12.49 -23.27 7.45
CA ILE A 70 11.67 -24.45 7.11
C ILE A 70 12.19 -25.14 5.85
N GLU A 71 12.59 -24.38 4.83
CA GLU A 71 13.16 -24.94 3.60
C GLU A 71 14.49 -25.67 3.87
N SER A 72 15.36 -25.09 4.70
CA SER A 72 16.61 -25.72 5.11
C SER A 72 16.39 -27.00 5.93
N GLU A 73 15.43 -26.99 6.86
CA GLU A 73 15.07 -28.19 7.63
C GLU A 73 14.48 -29.28 6.73
N ARG A 74 13.65 -28.91 5.74
CA ARG A 74 13.10 -29.86 4.78
C ARG A 74 14.18 -30.61 4.01
N LEU A 75 15.27 -29.94 3.66
CA LEU A 75 16.41 -30.58 3.00
C LEU A 75 17.08 -31.59 3.93
N GLN A 76 17.32 -31.22 5.18
CA GLN A 76 17.91 -32.14 6.18
C GLN A 76 16.99 -33.33 6.48
N VAL A 77 15.70 -33.10 6.66
CA VAL A 77 14.70 -34.17 6.85
C VAL A 77 14.66 -35.11 5.65
N LYS A 78 14.83 -34.58 4.43
CA LYS A 78 14.90 -35.40 3.21
C LYS A 78 16.14 -36.28 3.18
N GLU A 79 17.29 -35.78 3.63
CA GLU A 79 18.53 -36.54 3.75
C GLU A 79 18.41 -37.63 4.83
N LEU A 80 17.93 -37.29 6.03
CA LEU A 80 17.71 -38.25 7.11
C LEU A 80 16.68 -39.33 6.73
N ARG A 81 15.65 -38.99 5.95
CA ARG A 81 14.75 -40.01 5.39
C ARG A 81 15.44 -40.94 4.42
N ALA A 82 16.38 -40.45 3.61
CA ALA A 82 17.17 -41.29 2.72
C ALA A 82 18.08 -42.24 3.50
N GLU A 83 18.52 -41.84 4.70
CA GLU A 83 19.25 -42.69 5.66
C GLU A 83 18.34 -43.68 6.41
N GLY A 84 17.02 -43.57 6.27
CA GLY A 84 16.04 -44.52 6.81
C GLY A 84 15.33 -44.09 8.10
N PHE A 85 15.50 -42.84 8.55
CA PHE A 85 14.78 -42.33 9.72
C PHE A 85 13.27 -42.21 9.45
N SER A 86 12.46 -42.64 10.43
CA SER A 86 10.99 -42.53 10.37
C SER A 86 10.51 -41.13 10.78
N ASP A 87 9.33 -40.74 10.27
CA ASP A 87 8.74 -39.41 10.55
C ASP A 87 8.53 -39.14 12.05
N ARG A 88 8.22 -40.19 12.82
CA ARG A 88 8.10 -40.10 14.28
C ARG A 88 9.44 -39.77 14.94
N GLN A 89 10.52 -40.42 14.50
CA GLN A 89 11.87 -40.13 15.02
C GLN A 89 12.31 -38.71 14.65
N LEU A 90 11.96 -38.24 13.44
CA LEU A 90 12.25 -36.87 13.00
C LEU A 90 11.53 -35.82 13.84
N GLN A 91 10.28 -36.08 14.21
CA GLN A 91 9.54 -35.23 15.16
C GLN A 91 10.12 -35.29 16.57
N GLU A 92 10.53 -36.48 17.05
CA GLU A 92 11.20 -36.65 18.34
C GLU A 92 12.57 -35.95 18.39
N MET A 93 13.25 -35.80 17.25
CA MET A 93 14.49 -35.01 17.10
C MET A 93 14.25 -33.49 17.11
N GLY A 94 13.00 -33.04 17.09
CA GLY A 94 12.63 -31.62 17.23
C GLY A 94 12.51 -30.85 15.90
N TYR A 95 12.52 -31.54 14.76
CA TYR A 95 12.22 -30.89 13.47
C TYR A 95 10.78 -30.38 13.43
N LEU A 96 10.56 -29.25 12.78
CA LEU A 96 9.23 -28.67 12.68
C LEU A 96 8.24 -29.59 11.98
N ALA A 97 7.00 -29.62 12.44
CA ALA A 97 5.93 -30.35 11.75
C ALA A 97 5.80 -29.90 10.28
N ALA A 98 5.98 -28.61 10.00
CA ALA A 98 5.96 -28.08 8.64
C ALA A 98 7.10 -28.58 7.73
N SER A 99 8.23 -28.99 8.31
CA SER A 99 9.37 -29.57 7.58
C SER A 99 9.29 -31.09 7.45
N VAL A 100 8.66 -31.76 8.42
CA VAL A 100 8.39 -33.21 8.37
C VAL A 100 7.18 -33.54 7.49
N ASP A 101 6.06 -32.85 7.65
CA ASP A 101 4.82 -33.16 6.95
C ASP A 101 5.00 -32.99 5.44
N ARG A 102 4.66 -34.05 4.68
CA ARG A 102 4.55 -33.93 3.23
C ARG A 102 3.41 -32.97 2.94
N ALA A 103 3.67 -31.94 2.13
CA ALA A 103 2.60 -31.19 1.50
C ALA A 103 1.62 -32.20 0.85
N PRO A 104 0.31 -32.07 1.04
CA PRO A 104 -0.65 -33.03 0.52
C PRO A 104 -0.43 -33.19 -0.98
N ALA A 105 -0.29 -34.43 -1.44
CA ALA A 105 0.04 -34.78 -2.83
C ALA A 105 -0.90 -34.15 -3.88
N VAL A 106 -2.09 -33.71 -3.45
CA VAL A 106 -3.09 -33.01 -4.27
C VAL A 106 -2.59 -31.65 -4.78
N ALA A 107 -1.61 -31.02 -4.13
CA ALA A 107 -0.99 -29.77 -4.61
C ALA A 107 0.18 -29.98 -5.60
N MET A 108 0.57 -31.22 -5.88
CA MET A 108 1.70 -31.55 -6.77
C MET A 108 1.27 -32.22 -8.09
N GLN A 109 -0.03 -32.35 -8.38
CA GLN A 109 -0.49 -32.77 -9.70
C GLN A 109 -0.49 -31.59 -10.66
N LYS A 110 0.44 -31.64 -11.63
CA LYS A 110 0.49 -30.76 -12.79
C LYS A 110 -0.14 -31.46 -13.99
#